data_AF-A0A936A8I8-F1
#
_entry.id   AF-A0A936A8I8-F1
#
_cell.length_a   1.000
_cell.length_b   1.000
_cell.length_c   1.000
_cell.angle_alpha   90.00
_cell.angle_beta   90.00
_cell.angle_gamma   90.00
#
_symmetry.space_group_name_H-M   'P 1'
#
loop_
_entity.id
_entity.type
_entity.pdbx_description
1 polymer ?
#
loop_
_entity_poly.entity_id
_entity_poly.type
_entity_poly.pdbx_seq_one_letter_code
_entity_poly.pdbx_strand_id
1 'polypeptide(L)' 'MKIRFIVLTSLSMFVGACASNGSKSDLAGSTPRERDQRYIAAVESKADKAGVEVIWVNPPTRNPKLKQ' A
#
# COMPACT_ATOMS: atom_id res chain seq x y z
N MET A 1 50.85 10.00 13.67
CA MET A 1 49.69 10.62 13.01
C MET A 1 49.03 9.76 11.91
N LYS A 2 49.73 8.81 11.27
CA LYS A 2 49.17 7.99 10.17
C LYS A 2 48.03 7.03 10.57
N ILE A 3 48.07 6.49 11.80
CA ILE A 3 47.07 5.52 12.31
C ILE A 3 45.67 6.16 12.46
N ARG A 4 45.61 7.44 12.84
CA ARG A 4 44.34 8.17 12.99
C ARG A 4 43.59 8.33 11.67
N PHE A 5 44.31 8.51 10.57
CA PHE A 5 43.71 8.62 9.24
C PHE A 5 43.13 7.29 8.77
N ILE A 6 43.80 6.17 9.07
CA ILE A 6 43.32 4.82 8.69
C ILE A 6 42.01 4.48 9.41
N VAL A 7 41.93 4.75 10.71
CA VAL A 7 40.73 4.48 11.52
C VAL A 7 39.55 5.37 11.08
N LEU A 8 39.81 6.63 10.70
CA LEU A 8 38.77 7.53 10.23
C LEU A 8 38.16 7.07 8.89
N THR A 9 38.99 6.57 7.97
CA THR A 9 38.53 6.04 6.67
C THR A 9 37.73 4.74 6.79
N SER A 10 38.10 3.85 7.73
CA SER A 10 37.34 2.60 7.92
C SER A 10 35.94 2.84 8.49
N LEU A 11 35.77 3.87 9.33
CA LEU A 11 34.48 4.17 9.94
C LEU A 11 33.48 4.76 8.94
N SER A 12 33.94 5.57 7.98
CA SER A 12 33.07 6.12 6.92
C SER A 12 32.47 5.06 5.99
N MET A 13 33.14 3.93 5.78
CA MET A 13 32.61 2.84 4.95
C MET A 13 31.47 2.06 5.64
N PHE A 14 31.46 2.00 6.97
CA PHE A 14 30.42 1.27 7.72
C PHE A 14 29.07 2.01 7.77
N VAL A 15 29.08 3.35 7.73
CA VAL A 15 27.85 4.16 7.80
C VAL A 15 27.06 4.14 6.48
N GLY A 16 27.71 3.91 5.34
CA GLY A 16 27.05 3.81 4.03
C GLY A 16 26.17 2.56 3.87
N ALA A 17 26.46 1.50 4.62
CA ALA A 17 25.70 0.25 4.55
C ALA A 17 24.35 0.30 5.27
N CYS A 18 24.14 1.23 6.21
CA CYS A 18 22.85 1.40 6.90
C CYS A 18 21.86 2.31 6.14
N ALA A 19 22.31 3.07 5.14
CA ALA A 19 21.44 3.94 4.34
C ALA A 19 20.71 3.21 3.19
N SER A 20 20.99 1.92 2.98
CA SER A 20 20.45 1.15 1.83
C SER A 20 19.00 0.64 2.03
N ASN A 21 18.31 0.97 3.12
CA ASN A 21 16.90 0.59 3.31
C ASN A 21 15.94 1.60 2.65
N GLY A 22 16.27 2.02 1.42
CA GLY A 22 15.51 2.95 0.61
C GLY A 22 14.65 2.28 -0.45
N SER A 23 14.03 1.14 -0.14
CA SER A 23 13.09 0.50 -1.06
C SER A 23 11.73 0.40 -0.40
N LYS A 24 10.91 1.40 -0.75
CA LYS A 24 9.46 1.49 -0.67
C LYS A 24 8.76 0.19 -0.27
N SER A 25 7.82 0.30 0.66
CA SER A 25 6.82 -0.73 0.95
C SER A 25 5.97 -1.03 -0.30
N ASP A 26 6.49 -1.84 -1.23
CA ASP A 26 5.81 -2.34 -2.42
C ASP A 26 4.63 -3.27 -2.09
N LEU A 27 4.42 -3.57 -0.81
CA LEU A 27 3.21 -4.22 -0.31
C LEU A 27 1.95 -3.37 -0.48
N ALA A 28 2.10 -2.06 -0.71
CA ALA A 28 0.99 -1.18 -1.09
C ALA A 28 0.96 -0.95 -2.60
N GLY A 29 1.04 -2.03 -3.39
CA GLY A 29 0.80 -1.97 -4.82
C GLY A 29 -0.58 -1.36 -5.09
N SER A 30 -0.60 -0.15 -5.66
CA SER A 30 -1.80 0.54 -6.14
C SER A 30 -2.33 -0.18 -7.38
N THR A 31 -2.82 -1.41 -7.21
CA THR A 31 -3.69 -2.01 -8.22
C THR A 31 -4.89 -1.09 -8.36
N PRO A 32 -5.27 -0.67 -9.59
CA PRO A 32 -6.51 0.06 -9.82
C PRO A 32 -7.66 -0.81 -9.35
N ARG A 33 -8.11 -0.57 -8.12
CA ARG A 33 -9.27 -1.23 -7.53
C ARG A 33 -10.50 -0.56 -8.14
N GLU A 34 -10.97 -1.09 -9.26
CA GLU A 34 -12.24 -0.70 -9.84
C GLU A 34 -13.34 -1.06 -8.83
N ARG A 35 -14.07 -0.07 -8.30
CA ARG A 35 -15.19 -0.35 -7.38
C ARG A 35 -16.25 -1.14 -8.12
N ASP A 36 -16.84 -2.14 -7.45
CA ASP A 36 -17.97 -2.87 -8.01
C ASP A 36 -19.25 -2.04 -7.88
N GLN A 37 -19.44 -1.11 -8.81
CA GLN A 37 -20.59 -0.20 -8.84
C GLN A 37 -21.92 -0.94 -8.88
N ARG A 38 -21.98 -2.11 -9.54
CA ARG A 38 -23.21 -2.89 -9.65
C ARG A 38 -23.60 -3.48 -8.29
N TYR A 39 -22.63 -4.03 -7.57
CA TYR A 39 -22.87 -4.56 -6.23
C TYR A 39 -23.26 -3.43 -5.26
N ILE A 40 -22.53 -2.31 -5.28
CA ILE A 40 -22.82 -1.16 -4.42
C ILE A 40 -24.24 -0.65 -4.66
N ALA A 41 -24.63 -0.42 -5.92
CA ALA A 41 -25.97 0.05 -6.27
C ALA A 41 -27.08 -0.93 -5.82
N ALA A 42 -26.83 -2.24 -5.90
CA ALA A 42 -27.79 -3.24 -5.44
C ALA A 42 -27.98 -3.22 -3.91
N VAL A 43 -26.90 -3.04 -3.15
CA VAL A 43 -26.94 -2.93 -1.69
C VAL A 43 -27.64 -1.65 -1.27
N GLU A 44 -27.25 -0.52 -1.86
CA GLU A 44 -27.85 0.80 -1.56
C GLU A 44 -29.34 0.83 -1.92
N SER A 45 -29.74 0.27 -3.06
CA SER A 45 -31.16 0.18 -3.43
C SER A 45 -31.98 -0.66 -2.45
N LYS A 46 -31.39 -1.72 -1.86
CA LYS A 46 -32.08 -2.55 -0.88
C LYS A 46 -32.14 -1.88 0.48
N ALA A 47 -31.09 -1.17 0.88
CA ALA A 47 -31.02 -0.45 2.14
C ALA A 47 -31.97 0.76 2.15
N ASP A 48 -32.07 1.49 1.04
CA ASP A 48 -33.03 2.58 0.84
C ASP A 48 -34.48 2.10 1.03
N LYS A 49 -34.85 0.98 0.40
CA LYS A 49 -36.17 0.35 0.60
C LYS A 49 -36.44 -0.08 2.03
N ALA A 50 -35.40 -0.35 2.81
CA ALA A 50 -35.50 -0.73 4.21
C ALA A 50 -35.42 0.48 5.17
N GLY A 51 -35.17 1.69 4.65
CA GLY A 51 -34.97 2.89 5.47
C GLY A 51 -33.67 2.84 6.30
N VAL A 52 -32.63 2.15 5.81
CA VAL A 52 -31.36 1.97 6.51
C VAL A 52 -30.21 2.64 5.75
N GLU A 53 -29.29 3.28 6.47
CA GLU A 53 -28.09 3.89 5.90
C GLU A 53 -26.93 2.88 5.79
N VAL A 54 -26.19 2.93 4.67
CA VAL A 54 -25.03 2.07 4.43
C VAL A 54 -23.75 2.89 4.51
N ILE A 55 -22.87 2.52 5.44
CA ILE A 55 -21.54 3.12 5.59
C ILE A 55 -20.47 2.10 5.18
N TRP A 56 -19.74 2.41 4.10
CA TRP A 56 -18.71 1.53 3.56
C TRP A 56 -17.34 1.76 4.22
N VAL A 57 -16.88 0.81 5.04
CA VAL A 57 -15.52 0.84 5.64
C VAL A 57 -14.46 0.31 4.67
N ASN A 58 -14.82 -0.67 3.84
CA ASN A 58 -13.99 -1.22 2.77
C ASN A 58 -14.89 -1.59 1.58
N PRO A 59 -15.20 -0.65 0.67
CA PRO A 59 -16.15 -0.88 -0.40
C PRO A 59 -15.66 -2.01 -1.33
N PRO A 60 -16.58 -2.83 -1.87
CA PRO A 60 -16.23 -3.96 -2.70
C PRO A 60 -15.60 -3.50 -4.00
N THR A 61 -14.55 -4.21 -4.41
CA THR A 61 -13.79 -3.92 -5.62
C THR A 61 -13.86 -5.11 -6.54
N ARG A 62 -14.06 -4.86 -7.82
CA ARG A 62 -14.09 -5.89 -8.85
C ARG A 62 -12.69 -6.46 -9.00
N ASN A 63 -12.56 -7.78 -8.95
CA ASN A 63 -11.31 -8.44 -9.31
C ASN A 63 -11.24 -8.55 -10.84
N PRO A 64 -10.30 -7.84 -11.52
CA PRO A 64 -10.19 -7.91 -12.96
C PRO A 64 -9.80 -9.31 -13.48
N LYS A 65 -9.23 -10.17 -12.62
CA LYS A 65 -8.79 -11.53 -12.98
C LYS A 65 -9.90 -12.59 -12.93
N LEU A 66 -11.09 -12.26 -12.42
CA LEU A 66 -12.24 -13.19 -12.35
C LEU A 66 -13.13 -13.17 -13.60
N LYS A 67 -12.73 -12.45 -14.65
CA LYS A 67 -13.27 -12.61 -16.01
C LYS A 67 -12.45 -13.67 -16.76
N GLN A 68 -12.67 -14.94 -16.44
CA GLN A 68 -12.29 -16.06 -17.32
C GLN A 68 -13.55 -16.87 -17.61
#